data_AF-A0A2U1KHN3-F1
#
_entry.id   AF-A0A2U1KHN3-F1
#
_cell.length_a   1.000
_cell.length_b   1.000
_cell.length_c   1.000
_cell.angle_alpha   90.00
_cell.angle_beta   90.00
_cell.angle_gamma   90.00
#
_symmetry.space_group_name_H-M   'P 1'
#
loop_
_entity.id
_entity.type
_entity.pdbx_description
1 polymer ?
#
loop_
_entity_poly.entity_id
_entity_poly.type
_entity_poly.pdbx_seq_one_letter_code
_entity_poly.pdbx_strand_id
1 'polypeptide(L)'
;MVKLNMSRNIYNLGGATDRKTFKSKVPVVSYEDLQPYIQRIANGDRSPILSSHPISEFLTRYVPGLDKGKGLYFLFIKAETKTPSGLVARPVLANYYKSQQFKTRPYDPYNVYTSPNETIQGWFHLG
;
A
#
# COMPACT_ATOMS: atom_id res chain seq x y z
N MET A 1 5.56 3.45 3.46
CA MET A 1 6.05 3.71 4.82
C MET A 1 4.86 3.66 5.76
N VAL A 2 4.57 2.50 6.36
CA VAL A 2 3.51 2.38 7.36
C VAL A 2 4.00 3.08 8.61
N LYS A 3 3.36 4.20 8.97
CA LYS A 3 3.58 4.86 10.26
C LYS A 3 2.94 3.96 11.32
N LEU A 4 3.72 3.03 11.85
CA LEU A 4 3.33 2.28 13.04
C LEU A 4 3.17 3.29 14.17
N ASN A 5 1.93 3.65 14.46
CA ASN A 5 1.60 4.55 15.56
C ASN A 5 1.60 3.70 16.84
N MET A 6 2.79 3.25 17.24
CA MET A 6 3.02 2.43 18.42
C MET A 6 2.25 3.03 19.59
N SER A 7 1.49 2.20 20.31
CA SER A 7 0.61 2.70 21.37
C SER A 7 1.43 3.55 22.35
N ARG A 8 0.81 4.64 22.81
CA ARG A 8 1.41 5.71 23.60
C ARG A 8 2.15 5.26 24.88
N ASN A 9 2.03 4.00 25.29
CA ASN A 9 2.49 3.53 26.60
C ASN A 9 3.76 2.67 26.62
N ILE A 10 4.17 2.00 25.53
CA ILE A 10 5.30 1.04 25.60
C ILE A 10 6.63 1.75 25.97
N TYR A 11 6.83 2.97 25.47
CA TYR A 11 8.06 3.74 25.68
C TYR A 11 7.86 5.02 26.49
N ASN A 12 6.77 5.07 27.28
CA ASN A 12 6.44 6.21 28.15
C ASN A 12 6.57 7.58 27.44
N LEU A 13 5.92 7.70 26.28
CA LEU A 13 5.95 8.93 25.49
C LEU A 13 5.12 10.05 26.15
N GLY A 14 4.24 9.74 27.11
CA GLY A 14 3.47 10.74 27.86
C GLY A 14 2.57 11.61 26.96
N GLY A 15 2.17 11.09 25.79
CA GLY A 15 1.40 11.85 24.79
C GLY A 15 2.23 12.78 23.91
N ALA A 16 3.55 12.87 24.08
CA ALA A 16 4.42 13.69 23.25
C ALA A 16 4.38 13.26 21.78
N THR A 17 4.36 14.23 20.88
CA THR A 17 4.31 14.03 19.42
C THR A 17 5.50 14.64 18.68
N ASP A 18 6.44 15.25 19.41
CA ASP A 18 7.61 15.92 18.83
C ASP A 18 8.73 14.94 18.47
N ARG A 19 9.51 15.30 17.44
CA ARG A 19 10.59 14.46 16.90
C ARG A 19 11.70 14.20 17.92
N LYS A 20 12.00 15.16 18.79
CA LYS A 20 13.12 15.07 19.74
C LYS A 20 12.81 14.02 20.80
N THR A 21 11.63 14.09 21.40
CA THR A 21 11.16 13.12 22.41
C THR A 21 11.02 11.72 21.81
N PHE A 22 10.50 11.61 20.58
CA PHE A 22 10.41 10.32 19.90
C PHE A 22 11.79 9.68 19.73
N LYS A 23 12.76 10.42 19.20
CA LYS A 23 14.12 9.90 18.96
C LYS A 23 14.87 9.52 20.24
N SER A 24 14.62 10.20 21.35
CA SER A 24 15.29 9.90 22.61
C SER A 24 14.68 8.74 23.38
N LYS A 25 13.37 8.49 23.22
CA LYS A 25 12.64 7.48 23.99
C LYS A 25 12.32 6.19 23.24
N VAL A 26 12.19 6.24 21.91
CA VAL A 26 11.82 5.08 21.10
C VAL A 26 13.09 4.46 20.49
N PRO A 27 13.46 3.24 20.89
CA PRO A 27 14.62 2.56 20.33
C PRO A 27 14.37 2.14 18.88
N VAL A 28 15.45 1.94 18.13
CA VAL A 28 15.41 1.17 16.89
C VAL A 28 15.27 -0.30 17.29
N VAL A 29 14.26 -0.99 16.75
CA VAL A 29 13.94 -2.38 17.11
C VAL A 29 13.97 -3.29 15.87
N SER A 30 14.26 -4.56 16.11
CA SER A 30 14.15 -5.66 15.15
C SER A 30 12.74 -6.28 15.16
N TYR A 31 12.50 -7.28 14.32
CA TYR A 31 11.22 -8.00 14.30
C TYR A 31 11.03 -8.83 15.59
N GLU A 32 12.13 -9.43 16.05
CA GLU A 32 12.21 -10.30 17.21
C GLU A 32 11.80 -9.57 18.49
N ASP A 33 12.17 -8.29 18.62
CA ASP A 33 11.77 -7.42 19.73
C ASP A 33 10.25 -7.18 19.79
N LEU A 34 9.57 -7.25 18.64
CA LEU A 34 8.12 -7.04 18.52
C LEU A 34 7.31 -8.35 18.56
N GLN A 35 7.98 -9.49 18.38
CA GLN A 35 7.35 -10.81 18.29
C GLN A 35 6.41 -11.14 19.48
N PRO A 36 6.73 -10.81 20.75
CA PRO A 36 5.81 -11.07 21.87
C PRO A 36 4.49 -10.29 21.74
N TYR A 37 4.53 -9.04 21.26
CA TYR A 37 3.33 -8.23 21.08
C TYR A 37 2.51 -8.70 19.88
N ILE A 38 3.18 -9.06 18.78
CA ILE A 38 2.57 -9.65 17.59
C ILE A 38 1.83 -10.94 17.97
N GLN A 39 2.47 -11.83 18.74
CA GLN A 39 1.87 -13.10 19.15
C GLN A 39 0.64 -12.88 20.04
N ARG A 40 0.66 -11.91 20.95
CA ARG A 40 -0.53 -11.54 21.76
C ARG A 40 -1.70 -11.12 20.89
N ILE A 41 -1.46 -10.24 19.91
CA ILE A 41 -2.51 -9.76 18.99
C ILE A 41 -3.03 -10.93 18.13
N ALA A 42 -2.12 -11.80 17.64
CA ALA A 42 -2.48 -13.00 16.86
C ALA A 42 -3.31 -14.00 17.67
N ASN A 43 -3.04 -14.13 18.96
CA ASN A 43 -3.80 -14.98 19.88
C ASN A 43 -5.13 -14.33 20.34
N GLY A 44 -5.49 -13.16 19.80
CA GLY A 44 -6.78 -12.52 20.01
C GLY A 44 -6.80 -11.38 21.04
N ASP A 45 -5.66 -10.94 21.57
CA ASP A 45 -5.61 -9.76 22.43
C ASP A 45 -5.97 -8.49 21.62
N ARG A 46 -7.14 -7.92 21.92
CA ARG A 46 -7.67 -6.70 21.28
C ARG A 46 -7.34 -5.41 22.03
N SER A 47 -6.54 -5.48 23.09
CA SER A 47 -6.05 -4.29 23.80
C SER A 47 -5.22 -3.42 22.85
N PRO A 48 -5.15 -2.09 23.06
CA PRO A 48 -4.37 -1.19 22.20
C PRO A 48 -2.86 -1.34 22.44
N ILE A 49 -2.28 -2.50 22.08
CA ILE A 49 -0.89 -2.86 22.34
C ILE A 49 0.04 -2.03 21.45
N LEU A 50 -0.16 -2.08 20.13
CA LEU A 50 0.68 -1.39 19.15
C LEU A 50 -0.05 -0.26 18.41
N SER A 51 -1.36 -0.17 18.51
CA SER A 51 -2.17 0.82 17.80
C SER A 51 -3.40 1.18 18.63
N SER A 52 -3.88 2.42 18.49
CA SER A 52 -5.18 2.82 19.02
C SER A 52 -6.36 2.28 18.20
N HIS A 53 -6.11 1.87 16.95
CA HIS A 53 -7.09 1.25 16.08
C HIS A 53 -6.94 -0.28 16.12
N PRO A 54 -8.03 -1.05 16.13
CA PRO A 54 -7.97 -2.51 16.10
C PRO A 54 -7.12 -3.02 14.93
N ILE A 55 -6.23 -3.97 15.22
CA ILE A 55 -5.47 -4.68 14.18
C ILE A 55 -6.34 -5.85 13.71
N SER A 56 -6.87 -5.76 12.49
CA SER A 56 -7.78 -6.73 11.90
C SER A 56 -7.08 -7.85 11.13
N GLU A 57 -5.87 -7.61 10.62
CA GLU A 57 -5.15 -8.55 9.74
C GLU A 57 -3.63 -8.43 9.91
N PHE A 58 -2.91 -9.52 9.60
CA PHE A 58 -1.45 -9.53 9.49
C PHE A 58 -1.03 -9.64 8.03
N LEU A 59 -0.36 -8.60 7.53
CA LEU A 59 0.29 -8.65 6.22
C LEU A 59 1.57 -9.46 6.29
N THR A 60 1.69 -10.41 5.39
CA THR A 60 2.54 -11.57 5.58
C THR A 60 3.12 -11.95 4.23
N ARG A 61 4.39 -12.34 4.22
CA ARG A 61 5.18 -12.69 3.03
C ARG A 61 4.73 -14.03 2.39
N TYR A 62 3.49 -14.47 2.60
CA TYR A 62 3.05 -15.86 2.53
C TYR A 62 3.05 -16.53 1.15
N VAL A 63 3.28 -15.79 0.06
CA VAL A 63 3.34 -16.40 -1.27
C VAL A 63 4.75 -16.23 -1.82
N PRO A 64 5.68 -17.17 -1.51
CA PRO A 64 6.97 -17.20 -2.15
C PRO A 64 6.81 -17.47 -3.66
N GLY A 65 7.70 -16.92 -4.48
CA GLY A 65 7.74 -17.22 -5.91
C GLY A 65 6.78 -16.39 -6.79
N LEU A 66 6.12 -15.36 -6.25
CA LEU A 66 5.33 -14.42 -7.07
C LEU A 66 6.19 -13.71 -8.14
N ASP A 67 7.46 -13.50 -7.84
CA ASP A 67 8.50 -12.97 -8.73
C ASP A 67 8.84 -13.90 -9.92
N LYS A 68 8.44 -15.17 -9.85
CA LYS A 68 8.71 -16.19 -10.87
C LYS A 68 7.54 -16.38 -11.84
N GLY A 69 6.44 -15.66 -11.62
CA GLY A 69 5.20 -15.81 -12.37
C GLY A 69 4.74 -14.52 -13.05
N LYS A 70 3.52 -14.57 -13.59
CA LYS A 70 2.80 -13.38 -14.08
C LYS A 70 1.44 -13.31 -13.41
N GLY A 71 1.00 -12.09 -13.11
CA GLY A 71 -0.34 -11.84 -12.60
C GLY A 71 -1.34 -11.69 -13.74
N LEU A 72 -2.45 -12.44 -13.66
CA LEU A 72 -3.62 -12.20 -14.50
C LEU A 72 -4.48 -11.12 -13.85
N TYR A 73 -4.42 -9.91 -14.40
CA TYR A 73 -5.21 -8.77 -13.94
C TYR A 73 -6.13 -8.26 -15.06
N PHE A 74 -7.42 -8.14 -14.75
CA PHE A 74 -8.42 -7.52 -15.61
C PHE A 74 -8.52 -6.03 -15.28
N LEU A 75 -7.74 -5.21 -15.99
CA LEU A 75 -7.64 -3.77 -15.78
C LEU A 75 -8.37 -3.03 -16.90
N PHE A 76 -9.28 -2.14 -16.53
CA PHE A 76 -10.14 -1.43 -17.48
C PHE A 76 -10.02 0.09 -17.31
N ILE A 77 -9.88 0.79 -18.43
CA ILE A 77 -10.15 2.24 -18.47
C ILE A 77 -11.66 2.50 -18.56
N LYS A 78 -12.08 3.68 -18.10
CA LYS A 78 -13.45 4.19 -18.31
C LYS A 78 -13.40 5.44 -19.18
N ALA A 79 -14.55 5.81 -19.73
CA ALA A 79 -14.70 6.99 -20.59
C ALA A 79 -14.21 8.27 -19.90
N GLU A 80 -13.70 9.18 -20.72
CA GLU A 80 -13.26 10.52 -20.31
C GLU A 80 -14.22 11.54 -20.94
N THR A 81 -14.47 12.63 -20.23
CA THR A 81 -15.29 13.73 -20.74
C THR A 81 -14.56 15.05 -20.60
N LYS A 82 -14.92 16.06 -21.40
CA LYS A 82 -14.42 17.42 -21.26
C LYS A 82 -15.45 18.26 -20.51
N THR A 83 -15.00 18.99 -19.50
CA THR A 83 -15.82 20.02 -18.86
C THR A 83 -16.07 21.17 -19.84
N PRO A 84 -17.07 22.03 -19.60
CA PRO A 84 -17.28 23.24 -20.39
C PRO A 84 -16.05 24.16 -20.48
N SER A 85 -15.16 24.11 -19.48
CA SER A 85 -13.89 24.84 -19.47
C SER A 85 -12.75 24.16 -20.24
N GLY A 86 -13.00 23.00 -20.85
CA GLY A 86 -12.00 22.24 -21.62
C GLY A 86 -11.12 21.29 -20.80
N LEU A 87 -11.30 21.22 -19.48
CA LEU A 87 -10.57 20.27 -18.63
C LEU A 87 -11.06 18.84 -18.86
N VAL A 88 -10.16 17.86 -18.87
CA VAL A 88 -10.56 16.47 -18.99
C VAL A 88 -10.92 15.91 -17.62
N ALA A 89 -12.18 15.52 -17.43
CA ALA A 89 -12.65 14.75 -16.30
C ALA A 89 -12.58 13.25 -16.63
N ARG A 90 -11.85 12.50 -15.82
CA ARG A 90 -11.67 11.05 -15.97
C ARG A 90 -11.47 10.38 -14.61
N PRO A 91 -11.82 9.10 -14.45
CA PRO A 91 -11.48 8.36 -13.24
C PRO A 91 -9.97 8.29 -13.03
N VAL A 92 -9.54 8.31 -11.77
CA VAL A 92 -8.11 8.29 -11.38
C VAL A 92 -7.36 7.12 -12.02
N LEU A 93 -7.96 5.93 -12.04
CA LEU A 93 -7.34 4.75 -12.67
C LEU A 93 -7.17 4.91 -14.19
N ALA A 94 -8.13 5.54 -14.88
CA ALA A 94 -8.00 5.82 -16.31
C ALA A 94 -6.84 6.80 -16.59
N ASN A 95 -6.67 7.80 -15.71
CA ASN A 95 -5.50 8.69 -15.78
C ASN A 95 -4.19 7.93 -15.55
N TYR A 96 -4.14 7.08 -14.51
CA TYR A 96 -2.95 6.32 -14.16
C TYR A 96 -2.53 5.34 -15.26
N TYR A 97 -3.45 4.53 -15.82
CA TYR A 97 -3.12 3.58 -16.88
C TYR A 97 -2.66 4.23 -18.19
N LYS A 98 -3.04 5.51 -18.42
CA LYS A 98 -2.60 6.30 -19.58
C LYS A 98 -1.28 7.05 -19.34
N SER A 99 -0.85 7.17 -18.09
CA SER A 99 0.34 7.91 -17.68
C SER A 99 1.65 7.26 -18.13
N GLN A 100 2.74 8.04 -18.21
CA GLN A 100 4.06 7.50 -18.50
C GLN A 100 4.55 6.57 -17.38
N GLN A 101 4.20 6.87 -16.13
CA GLN A 101 4.53 6.06 -14.97
C GLN A 101 4.06 4.61 -15.12
N PHE A 102 2.89 4.39 -15.73
CA PHE A 102 2.40 3.04 -16.02
C PHE A 102 3.02 2.44 -17.30
N LYS A 103 3.11 3.25 -18.37
CA LYS A 103 3.61 2.82 -19.69
C LYS A 103 5.08 2.42 -19.69
N THR A 104 5.92 3.21 -19.04
CA THR A 104 7.37 3.06 -18.97
C THR A 104 7.82 2.61 -17.58
N ARG A 105 6.96 1.85 -16.88
CA ARG A 105 7.30 1.33 -15.56
C ARG A 105 8.60 0.51 -15.66
N PRO A 106 9.55 0.69 -14.72
CA PRO A 106 10.74 -0.14 -14.68
C PRO A 106 10.33 -1.60 -14.47
N TYR A 107 11.20 -2.52 -14.91
CA TYR A 107 10.99 -3.93 -14.66
C TYR A 107 10.91 -4.20 -13.15
N ASP A 108 9.80 -4.80 -12.72
CA ASP A 108 9.58 -5.26 -11.36
C ASP A 108 9.04 -6.70 -11.44
N PRO A 109 9.80 -7.70 -10.98
CA PRO A 109 9.43 -9.11 -11.11
C PRO A 109 8.12 -9.45 -10.38
N TYR A 110 7.70 -8.67 -9.38
CA TYR A 110 6.45 -8.89 -8.67
C TYR A 110 5.22 -8.32 -9.41
N ASN A 111 5.42 -7.50 -10.43
CA ASN A 111 4.38 -6.77 -11.14
C ASN A 111 4.43 -7.01 -12.66
N VAL A 112 4.73 -8.26 -13.05
CA VAL A 112 4.64 -8.71 -14.44
C VAL A 112 3.22 -9.16 -14.75
N TYR A 113 2.52 -8.43 -15.62
CA TYR A 113 1.14 -8.73 -16.00
C TYR A 113 1.08 -9.57 -17.27
N THR A 114 0.02 -10.37 -17.41
CA THR A 114 -0.30 -11.06 -18.67
C THR A 114 -0.88 -10.11 -19.71
N SER A 115 -1.54 -9.04 -19.28
CA SER A 115 -2.21 -8.06 -20.14
C SER A 115 -1.20 -7.03 -20.70
N PRO A 116 -1.04 -6.90 -22.03
CA PRO A 116 -0.28 -5.80 -22.63
C PRO A 116 -0.87 -4.43 -22.28
N ASN A 117 -0.04 -3.39 -22.31
CA ASN A 117 -0.49 -2.03 -22.02
C ASN A 117 -1.59 -1.57 -22.99
N GLU A 118 -1.50 -2.01 -24.24
CA GLU A 118 -2.42 -1.75 -25.35
C GLU A 118 -3.82 -2.27 -25.04
N THR A 119 -3.92 -3.48 -24.49
CA THR A 119 -5.19 -4.08 -24.08
C THR A 119 -5.84 -3.29 -22.94
N ILE A 120 -5.05 -2.84 -21.97
CA ILE A 120 -5.53 -2.07 -20.81
C ILE A 120 -5.99 -0.66 -21.23
N GLN A 121 -5.26 -0.04 -22.14
CA GLN A 121 -5.53 1.33 -22.60
C GLN A 121 -6.68 1.43 -23.61
N GLY A 122 -7.28 0.29 -23.99
CA GLY A 122 -8.38 0.25 -24.93
C GLY A 122 -7.92 0.65 -26.33
N TRP A 123 -7.26 -0.28 -27.03
CA TRP A 123 -7.03 -0.21 -28.49
C TRP A 123 -8.30 -0.39 -29.33
N PHE A 124 -9.38 0.28 -28.93
CA PHE A 124 -10.53 0.60 -29.77
C PHE A 124 -10.89 2.05 -29.50
N HIS A 125 -10.13 2.95 -30.10
CA HIS A 125 -10.68 4.25 -30.47
C HIS A 125 -11.27 4.08 -31.88
N LEU A 126 -12.56 4.40 -31.99
CA LEU A 126 -13.32 4.68 -33.22
C LEU A 126 -13.96 3.47 -33.92
N GLY A 127 -15.18 3.17 -33.49
CA GLY A 127 -16.34 3.00 -34.37
C GLY A 127 -17.37 4.05 -33.99
#